data_AF-A0A9P0CF66-F1
#
_entry.id   AF-A0A9P0CF66-F1
#
_cell.length_a   1.000
_cell.length_b   1.000
_cell.length_c   1.000
_cell.angle_alpha   90.00
_cell.angle_beta   90.00
_cell.angle_gamma   90.00
#
_symmetry.space_group_name_H-M   'P 1'
#
loop_
_entity.id
_entity.type
_entity.pdbx_description
1 polymer ?
#
loop_
_entity_poly.entity_id
_entity_poly.type
_entity_poly.pdbx_seq_one_letter_code
_entity_poly.pdbx_strand_id
1 'polypeptide(L)'
;MFTSDAVSYMLNSGRKIKAKCPQTLHVTCIVHGIHRIVEEVRNQFKDVDNFVDNVKKIFLKAASRVKIFKEMFLGVPLPPKSIITRWGTWIKAVCYFQYHYNEVRTVLESFDPRSSAAIRNFRELMDKPELITDIIFVANNFGMIPEIIHTLESSKVSVQVTLKKLNELKTKIDAVPGDVGIRSPEKMAAVLQRNPDLKIVKCLKEKFGTEYYWYSDIPVDAFQLAPLTPVDCERFFSAHKYILDVKRNNYL
;
A
#
# COMPACT_ATOMS: atom_id res chain seq x y z
N MET A 1 10.80 18.99 10.15
CA MET A 1 10.24 17.64 10.38
C MET A 1 11.14 16.62 9.72
N PHE A 2 11.45 15.52 10.39
CA PHE A 2 12.17 14.38 9.82
C PHE A 2 11.17 13.25 9.56
N THR A 3 11.02 12.83 8.30
CA THR A 3 10.10 11.76 7.92
C THR A 3 10.88 10.59 7.34
N SER A 4 10.70 9.38 7.88
CA SER A 4 11.45 8.19 7.48
C SER A 4 10.55 6.96 7.29
N ASP A 5 11.10 5.84 6.83
CA ASP A 5 10.45 4.55 7.04
C ASP A 5 10.44 4.16 8.54
N ALA A 6 9.80 3.04 8.88
CA ALA A 6 9.68 2.56 10.25
C ALA A 6 10.75 1.52 10.64
N VAL A 7 11.86 1.40 9.90
CA VAL A 7 12.91 0.42 10.23
C VAL A 7 13.71 0.86 11.46
N SER A 8 14.28 -0.12 12.18
CA SER A 8 14.93 0.12 13.47
C SER A 8 16.07 1.14 13.42
N TYR A 9 16.89 1.13 12.36
CA TYR A 9 17.98 2.10 12.23
C TYR A 9 17.48 3.52 11.97
N MET A 10 16.38 3.72 11.23
CA MET A 10 15.79 5.06 11.03
C MET A 10 15.16 5.59 12.32
N LEU A 11 14.53 4.71 13.11
CA LEU A 11 14.05 5.06 14.46
C LEU A 11 15.19 5.48 15.38
N ASN A 12 16.33 4.80 15.32
CA ASN A 12 17.52 5.17 16.09
C ASN A 12 18.11 6.50 15.62
N SER A 13 18.19 6.72 14.31
CA SER A 13 18.66 7.98 13.73
C SER A 13 17.75 9.15 14.11
N GLY A 14 16.44 9.00 14.01
CA GLY A 14 15.48 10.03 14.42
C GLY A 14 15.63 10.43 15.89
N ARG A 15 15.82 9.47 16.80
CA ARG A 15 16.11 9.74 18.21
C ARG A 15 17.41 10.54 18.40
N LYS A 16 18.49 10.17 17.69
CA LYS A 16 19.78 10.88 17.76
C LYS A 16 19.70 12.29 17.17
N ILE A 17 18.97 12.47 16.07
CA ILE A 17 18.73 13.78 15.47
C ILE A 17 17.97 14.65 16.45
N LYS A 18 16.89 14.14 17.06
CA LYS A 18 16.10 14.87 18.04
C LYS A 18 16.90 15.25 19.29
N ALA A 19 17.82 14.41 19.75
CA ALA A 19 18.71 14.75 20.86
C ALA A 19 19.63 15.97 20.56
N LYS A 20 20.03 16.15 19.29
CA LYS A 20 20.84 17.29 18.84
C LYS A 20 20.01 18.51 18.43
N CYS A 21 18.80 18.25 17.93
CA CYS A 21 17.85 19.25 17.45
C CYS A 21 16.48 18.96 18.11
N PRO A 22 16.26 19.36 19.38
CA PRO A 22 15.05 19.04 20.15
C PRO A 22 13.73 19.44 19.49
N GLN A 23 13.76 20.49 18.68
CA GLN A 23 12.63 21.01 17.90
C GLN A 23 12.25 20.13 16.69
N THR A 24 13.06 19.14 16.35
CA THR A 24 12.77 18.21 15.24
C THR A 24 11.73 17.18 15.66
N LEU A 25 10.56 17.25 15.03
CA LEU A 25 9.59 16.15 15.04
C LEU A 25 10.07 15.03 14.12
N HIS A 26 10.20 13.81 14.64
CA HIS A 26 10.44 12.61 13.85
C HIS A 26 9.13 11.87 13.67
N VAL A 27 8.74 11.58 12.43
CA VAL A 27 7.56 10.77 12.10
C VAL A 27 7.94 9.68 11.09
N THR A 28 7.28 8.53 11.16
CA THR A 28 7.40 7.50 10.12
C THR A 28 6.35 7.71 9.03
N CYS A 29 6.68 7.32 7.80
CA CYS A 29 5.84 7.44 6.61
C CYS A 29 4.45 6.83 6.85
N ILE A 30 3.41 7.65 6.69
CA ILE A 30 2.02 7.22 6.90
C ILE A 30 1.61 6.16 5.88
N VAL A 31 2.00 6.33 4.62
CA VAL A 31 1.67 5.37 3.55
C VAL A 31 2.36 4.02 3.79
N HIS A 32 3.61 4.01 4.25
CA HIS A 32 4.28 2.78 4.66
C HIS A 32 3.53 2.11 5.82
N GLY A 33 3.03 2.91 6.77
CA GLY A 33 2.15 2.43 7.83
C GLY A 33 0.87 1.77 7.29
N ILE A 34 0.19 2.41 6.33
CA ILE A 34 -1.00 1.86 5.66
C ILE A 34 -0.67 0.57 4.91
N HIS A 35 0.47 0.51 4.24
CA HIS A 35 0.91 -0.69 3.53
C HIS A 35 1.05 -1.90 4.46
N ARG A 36 1.57 -1.71 5.68
CA ARG A 36 1.66 -2.79 6.68
C ARG A 36 0.30 -3.32 7.13
N ILE A 37 -0.76 -2.51 7.02
CA ILE A 37 -2.14 -2.97 7.25
C ILE A 37 -2.60 -3.82 6.06
N VAL A 38 -2.31 -3.39 4.82
CA VAL A 38 -2.60 -4.19 3.62
C VAL A 38 -1.89 -5.55 3.66
N GLU A 39 -0.65 -5.60 4.15
CA GLU A 39 0.07 -6.86 4.35
C GLU A 39 -0.61 -7.77 5.38
N GLU A 40 -1.16 -7.19 6.45
CA GLU A 40 -1.95 -7.93 7.45
C GLU A 40 -3.22 -8.52 6.84
N VAL A 41 -3.97 -7.73 6.06
CA VAL A 41 -5.15 -8.20 5.33
C VAL A 41 -4.77 -9.33 4.37
N ARG A 42 -3.73 -9.12 3.55
CA ARG A 42 -3.21 -10.12 2.62
C ARG A 42 -2.80 -11.43 3.33
N ASN A 43 -2.24 -11.33 4.54
CA ASN A 43 -1.88 -12.51 5.31
C ASN A 43 -3.08 -13.31 5.82
N GLN A 44 -4.25 -12.67 5.98
CA GLN A 44 -5.47 -13.33 6.39
C GLN A 44 -6.18 -14.03 5.20
N PHE A 45 -6.01 -13.51 3.97
CA PHE A 45 -6.63 -14.06 2.77
C PHE A 45 -5.61 -14.77 1.86
N LYS A 46 -5.05 -15.88 2.35
CA LYS A 46 -4.00 -16.64 1.64
C LYS A 46 -4.46 -17.20 0.30
N ASP A 47 -5.71 -17.63 0.20
CA ASP A 47 -6.25 -18.15 -1.06
C ASP A 47 -6.45 -17.05 -2.11
N VAL A 48 -6.94 -15.89 -1.70
CA VAL A 48 -6.99 -14.69 -2.56
C VAL A 48 -5.59 -14.29 -3.01
N ASP A 49 -4.61 -14.33 -2.10
CA ASP A 49 -3.22 -14.01 -2.44
C ASP A 49 -2.64 -14.99 -3.46
N ASN A 50 -2.81 -16.29 -3.23
CA ASN A 50 -2.39 -17.34 -4.14
C ASN A 50 -3.09 -17.21 -5.50
N PHE A 51 -4.38 -16.87 -5.51
CA PHE A 51 -5.13 -16.62 -6.74
C PHE A 51 -4.51 -15.45 -7.53
N VAL A 52 -4.33 -14.29 -6.90
CA VAL A 52 -3.73 -13.11 -7.55
C VAL A 52 -2.34 -13.42 -8.11
N ASP A 53 -1.51 -14.14 -7.36
CA ASP A 53 -0.15 -14.51 -7.79
C ASP A 53 -0.15 -15.52 -8.94
N ASN A 54 -1.01 -16.54 -8.90
CA ASN A 54 -1.13 -17.51 -10.00
C ASN A 54 -1.65 -16.85 -11.28
N VAL A 55 -2.70 -16.04 -11.21
CA VAL A 55 -3.22 -15.32 -12.39
C VAL A 55 -2.14 -14.41 -13.00
N LYS A 56 -1.39 -13.68 -12.16
CA LYS A 56 -0.25 -12.89 -12.60
C LYS A 56 0.78 -13.77 -13.34
N LYS A 57 1.19 -14.91 -12.76
CA LYS A 57 2.16 -15.83 -13.36
C LYS A 57 1.68 -16.38 -14.70
N ILE A 58 0.39 -16.64 -14.87
CA ILE A 58 -0.17 -17.19 -16.11
C ILE A 58 0.01 -16.21 -17.28
N PHE A 59 -0.25 -14.93 -17.05
CA PHE A 59 -0.11 -13.88 -18.06
C PHE A 59 1.30 -13.30 -18.19
N LEU A 60 2.15 -13.48 -17.16
CA LEU A 60 3.51 -12.94 -17.15
C LEU A 60 4.35 -13.57 -18.26
N LYS A 61 4.80 -12.74 -19.21
CA LYS A 61 5.64 -13.14 -20.37
C LYS A 61 4.98 -14.15 -21.32
N ALA A 62 3.65 -14.32 -21.27
CA ALA A 62 2.91 -15.22 -22.15
C ALA A 62 2.04 -14.44 -23.16
N ALA A 63 2.66 -13.93 -24.24
CA ALA A 63 1.97 -13.12 -25.24
C ALA A 63 0.78 -13.84 -25.89
N SER A 64 0.88 -15.14 -26.11
CA SER A 64 -0.21 -15.97 -26.66
C SER A 64 -1.43 -15.99 -25.74
N ARG A 65 -1.25 -16.19 -24.43
CA ARG A 65 -2.33 -16.17 -23.44
C ARG A 65 -2.98 -14.79 -23.31
N VAL A 66 -2.16 -13.73 -23.39
CA VAL A 66 -2.65 -12.35 -23.44
C VAL A 66 -3.49 -12.09 -24.69
N LYS A 67 -3.07 -12.61 -25.84
CA LYS A 67 -3.82 -12.50 -27.10
C LYS A 67 -5.19 -13.17 -26.98
N ILE A 68 -5.23 -14.41 -26.49
CA ILE A 68 -6.49 -15.16 -26.28
C ILE A 68 -7.43 -14.38 -25.34
N PHE A 69 -6.92 -13.84 -24.23
CA PHE A 69 -7.74 -13.04 -23.30
C PHE A 69 -8.41 -11.85 -24.00
N LYS A 70 -7.63 -11.10 -24.81
CA LYS A 70 -8.15 -9.94 -25.54
C LYS A 70 -9.13 -10.31 -26.65
N GLU A 71 -8.95 -11.47 -27.28
CA GLU A 71 -9.84 -11.97 -28.33
C GLU A 71 -11.18 -12.45 -27.75
N MET A 72 -11.16 -13.11 -26.58
CA MET A 72 -12.38 -13.58 -25.91
C MET A 72 -13.18 -12.45 -25.27
N PHE A 73 -12.51 -11.45 -24.70
CA PHE A 73 -13.15 -10.35 -23.95
C PHE A 73 -12.63 -8.99 -24.42
N LEU A 74 -13.19 -8.53 -25.55
CA LEU A 74 -12.90 -7.21 -26.10
C LEU A 74 -13.32 -6.11 -25.10
N GLY A 75 -12.39 -5.19 -24.81
CA GLY A 75 -12.62 -4.06 -23.91
C GLY A 75 -12.37 -4.33 -22.43
N VAL A 76 -12.17 -5.60 -22.02
CA VAL A 76 -11.79 -5.92 -20.64
C VAL A 76 -10.29 -5.67 -20.44
N PRO A 77 -9.87 -4.85 -19.46
CA PRO A 77 -8.45 -4.62 -19.22
C PRO A 77 -7.77 -5.91 -18.76
N LEU A 78 -6.48 -6.07 -19.03
CA LEU A 78 -5.71 -7.18 -18.47
C LEU A 78 -5.62 -7.05 -16.95
N PRO A 79 -5.51 -8.19 -16.22
CA PRO A 79 -5.28 -8.15 -14.78
C PRO A 79 -4.09 -7.26 -14.43
N PRO A 80 -4.23 -6.34 -13.46
CA PRO A 80 -3.15 -5.45 -13.10
C PRO A 80 -1.97 -6.25 -12.57
N LYS A 81 -0.76 -5.79 -12.87
CA LYS A 81 0.45 -6.40 -12.33
C LYS A 81 0.51 -6.11 -10.83
N SER A 82 0.19 -7.10 -9.99
CA SER A 82 0.48 -7.01 -8.56
C SER A 82 1.99 -6.99 -8.36
N ILE A 83 2.51 -5.92 -7.74
CA ILE A 83 3.93 -5.76 -7.45
C ILE A 83 4.05 -5.69 -5.94
N ILE A 84 4.63 -6.73 -5.33
CA ILE A 84 4.73 -6.86 -3.87
C ILE A 84 5.34 -5.60 -3.25
N THR A 85 6.34 -5.02 -3.91
CA THR A 85 7.07 -3.83 -3.44
C THR A 85 6.38 -2.49 -3.73
N ARG A 86 5.22 -2.47 -4.41
CA ARG A 86 4.47 -1.23 -4.69
C ARG A 86 3.16 -1.22 -3.90
N TRP A 87 3.02 -0.19 -3.08
CA TRP A 87 1.91 -0.02 -2.15
C TRP A 87 0.54 -0.06 -2.84
N GLY A 88 -0.40 -0.80 -2.24
CA GLY A 88 -1.79 -0.90 -2.70
C GLY A 88 -2.03 -1.72 -3.98
N THR A 89 -1.00 -2.23 -4.67
CA THR A 89 -1.20 -2.96 -5.95
C THR A 89 -1.93 -4.29 -5.79
N TRP A 90 -1.76 -4.97 -4.66
CA TRP A 90 -2.51 -6.20 -4.36
C TRP A 90 -4.02 -5.93 -4.26
N ILE A 91 -4.42 -4.91 -3.48
CA ILE A 91 -5.83 -4.50 -3.38
C ILE A 91 -6.39 -4.07 -4.74
N LYS A 92 -5.63 -3.31 -5.55
CA LYS A 92 -6.05 -2.96 -6.92
C LYS A 92 -6.34 -4.21 -7.77
N ALA A 93 -5.54 -5.28 -7.61
CA ALA A 93 -5.79 -6.54 -8.29
C ALA A 93 -7.06 -7.22 -7.77
N VAL A 94 -7.26 -7.28 -6.45
CA VAL A 94 -8.50 -7.85 -5.88
C VAL A 94 -9.74 -7.10 -6.35
N CYS A 95 -9.71 -5.76 -6.37
CA CYS A 95 -10.80 -4.94 -6.92
C CYS A 95 -11.06 -5.25 -8.40
N TYR A 96 -10.01 -5.40 -9.21
CA TYR A 96 -10.16 -5.82 -10.61
C TYR A 96 -10.87 -7.18 -10.70
N PHE A 97 -10.47 -8.15 -9.88
CA PHE A 97 -11.05 -9.49 -9.90
C PHE A 97 -12.49 -9.52 -9.39
N GLN A 98 -12.91 -8.62 -8.51
CA GLN A 98 -14.32 -8.49 -8.14
C GLN A 98 -15.21 -8.22 -9.37
N TYR A 99 -14.75 -7.41 -10.33
CA TYR A 99 -15.52 -7.05 -11.51
C TYR A 99 -15.35 -8.01 -12.69
N HIS A 100 -14.19 -8.66 -12.80
CA HIS A 100 -13.83 -9.47 -13.97
C HIS A 100 -13.59 -10.95 -13.64
N TYR A 101 -14.14 -11.43 -12.52
CA TYR A 101 -13.91 -12.79 -12.04
C TYR A 101 -14.27 -13.85 -13.09
N ASN A 102 -15.46 -13.71 -13.69
CA ASN A 102 -16.01 -14.70 -14.61
C ASN A 102 -15.24 -14.71 -15.94
N GLU A 103 -14.86 -13.55 -16.45
CA GLU A 103 -14.07 -13.42 -17.68
C GLU A 103 -12.68 -14.03 -17.50
N VAL A 104 -12.01 -13.70 -16.39
CA VAL A 104 -10.72 -14.30 -16.04
C VAL A 104 -10.86 -15.81 -15.89
N ARG A 105 -11.87 -16.28 -15.16
CA ARG A 105 -12.12 -17.71 -14.99
C ARG A 105 -12.30 -18.44 -16.31
N THR A 106 -13.17 -17.92 -17.17
CA THR A 106 -13.49 -18.52 -18.47
C THR A 106 -12.25 -18.65 -19.35
N VAL A 107 -11.42 -17.60 -19.45
CA VAL A 107 -10.17 -17.68 -20.22
C VAL A 107 -9.20 -18.68 -19.60
N LEU A 108 -9.04 -18.67 -18.28
CA LEU A 108 -8.05 -19.54 -17.63
C LEU A 108 -8.44 -21.01 -17.66
N GLU A 109 -9.74 -21.33 -17.63
CA GLU A 109 -10.26 -22.68 -17.81
C GLU A 109 -10.06 -23.20 -19.25
N SER A 110 -9.99 -22.31 -20.26
CA SER A 110 -9.70 -22.68 -21.65
C SER A 110 -8.25 -23.15 -21.89
N PHE A 111 -7.32 -22.82 -20.99
CA PHE A 111 -5.91 -23.19 -21.14
C PHE A 111 -5.61 -24.62 -20.68
N ASP A 112 -4.69 -25.32 -21.36
CA ASP A 112 -4.24 -26.66 -20.94
C ASP A 112 -3.60 -26.60 -19.54
N PRO A 113 -4.13 -27.33 -18.54
CA PRO A 113 -3.58 -27.35 -17.19
C PRO A 113 -2.15 -27.90 -17.11
N ARG A 114 -1.70 -28.66 -18.11
CA ARG A 114 -0.32 -29.16 -18.18
C ARG A 114 0.68 -28.09 -18.60
N SER A 115 0.21 -27.00 -19.22
CA SER A 115 1.07 -25.94 -19.78
C SER A 115 1.69 -25.01 -18.72
N SER A 116 1.25 -25.07 -17.47
CA SER A 116 1.84 -24.30 -16.36
C SER A 116 1.36 -24.81 -15.00
N ALA A 117 2.27 -24.89 -14.03
CA ALA A 117 1.91 -25.14 -12.63
C ALA A 117 0.93 -24.09 -12.09
N ALA A 118 1.05 -22.83 -12.53
CA ALA A 118 0.15 -21.76 -12.09
C ALA A 118 -1.30 -21.98 -12.55
N ILE A 119 -1.53 -22.64 -13.70
CA ILE A 119 -2.87 -22.97 -14.18
C ILE A 119 -3.48 -24.09 -13.33
N ARG A 120 -2.68 -25.10 -12.95
CA ARG A 120 -3.15 -26.16 -12.04
C ARG A 120 -3.55 -25.60 -10.68
N ASN A 121 -2.66 -24.82 -10.07
CA ASN A 121 -2.92 -24.19 -8.78
C ASN A 121 -4.14 -23.25 -8.84
N PHE A 122 -4.32 -22.52 -9.95
CA PHE A 122 -5.52 -21.71 -10.17
C PHE A 122 -6.79 -22.56 -10.16
N ARG A 123 -6.79 -23.72 -10.86
CA ARG A 123 -7.96 -24.60 -10.90
C ARG A 123 -8.31 -25.17 -9.54
N GLU A 124 -7.32 -25.61 -8.77
CA GLU A 124 -7.53 -26.06 -7.38
C GLU A 124 -8.15 -24.97 -6.49
N LEU A 125 -7.82 -23.70 -6.74
CA LEU A 125 -8.43 -22.57 -6.04
C LEU A 125 -9.87 -22.30 -6.49
N MET A 126 -10.25 -22.64 -7.73
CA MET A 126 -11.63 -22.48 -8.22
C MET A 126 -12.61 -23.46 -7.56
N ASP A 127 -12.11 -24.57 -7.02
CA ASP A 127 -12.91 -25.54 -6.27
C ASP A 127 -13.24 -25.06 -4.85
N LYS A 128 -12.62 -23.97 -4.39
CA LYS A 128 -12.89 -23.37 -3.07
C LYS A 128 -14.10 -22.44 -3.14
N PRO A 129 -15.23 -22.78 -2.49
CA PRO A 129 -16.45 -21.97 -2.58
C PRO A 129 -16.28 -20.58 -1.97
N GLU A 130 -15.35 -20.40 -1.01
CA GLU A 130 -15.14 -19.14 -0.30
C GLU A 130 -14.31 -18.13 -1.10
N LEU A 131 -13.61 -18.53 -2.17
CA LEU A 131 -12.65 -17.65 -2.85
C LEU A 131 -13.33 -16.38 -3.40
N ILE A 132 -14.48 -16.53 -4.06
CA ILE A 132 -15.20 -15.38 -4.62
C ILE A 132 -15.77 -14.49 -3.52
N THR A 133 -16.28 -15.07 -2.43
CA THR A 133 -16.79 -14.31 -1.29
C THR A 133 -15.67 -13.55 -0.60
N ASP A 134 -14.47 -14.12 -0.50
CA ASP A 134 -13.29 -13.47 0.07
C ASP A 134 -12.78 -12.34 -0.82
N ILE A 135 -12.75 -12.52 -2.15
CA ILE A 135 -12.41 -11.46 -3.11
C ILE A 135 -13.38 -10.28 -2.94
N ILE A 136 -14.69 -10.55 -2.91
CA ILE A 136 -15.72 -9.52 -2.73
C ILE A 136 -15.56 -8.84 -1.38
N PHE A 137 -15.34 -9.60 -0.31
CA PHE A 137 -15.14 -9.06 1.03
C PHE A 137 -13.95 -8.11 1.08
N VAL A 138 -12.79 -8.53 0.57
CA VAL A 138 -11.58 -7.71 0.57
C VAL A 138 -11.78 -6.44 -0.25
N ALA A 139 -12.36 -6.57 -1.44
CA ALA A 139 -12.54 -5.41 -2.31
C ALA A 139 -13.55 -4.40 -1.75
N ASN A 140 -14.65 -4.85 -1.15
CA ASN A 140 -15.64 -3.96 -0.53
C ASN A 140 -15.11 -3.25 0.72
N ASN A 141 -14.34 -3.96 1.56
CA ASN A 141 -13.87 -3.43 2.85
C ASN A 141 -12.54 -2.66 2.76
N PHE A 142 -11.68 -2.98 1.78
CA PHE A 142 -10.34 -2.40 1.68
C PHE A 142 -10.05 -1.72 0.33
N GLY A 143 -10.97 -1.78 -0.64
CA GLY A 143 -10.78 -1.26 -2.00
C GLY A 143 -10.54 0.24 -2.13
N MET A 144 -10.78 1.02 -1.07
CA MET A 144 -10.51 2.46 -1.01
C MET A 144 -9.05 2.78 -0.67
N ILE A 145 -8.30 1.83 -0.11
CA ILE A 145 -6.91 2.04 0.31
C ILE A 145 -6.03 2.53 -0.84
N PRO A 146 -6.07 1.96 -2.07
CA PRO A 146 -5.21 2.40 -3.15
C PRO A 146 -5.42 3.86 -3.54
N GLU A 147 -6.65 4.37 -3.47
CA GLU A 147 -6.95 5.77 -3.77
C GLU A 147 -6.47 6.71 -2.66
N ILE A 148 -6.60 6.28 -1.39
CA ILE A 148 -6.04 7.02 -0.26
C ILE A 148 -4.52 7.10 -0.37
N ILE A 149 -3.84 5.98 -0.68
CA ILE A 149 -2.40 5.96 -0.92
C ILE A 149 -2.03 6.92 -2.04
N HIS A 150 -2.71 6.82 -3.19
CA HIS A 150 -2.46 7.70 -4.34
C HIS A 150 -2.61 9.20 -3.98
N THR A 151 -3.66 9.54 -3.23
CA THR A 151 -3.86 10.91 -2.72
C THR A 151 -2.69 11.34 -1.84
N LEU A 152 -2.30 10.51 -0.87
CA LEU A 152 -1.23 10.82 0.09
C LEU A 152 0.17 10.83 -0.54
N GLU A 153 0.35 10.17 -1.68
CA GLU A 153 1.58 10.17 -2.47
C GLU A 153 1.70 11.36 -3.43
N SER A 154 0.65 12.18 -3.57
CA SER A 154 0.70 13.38 -4.39
C SER A 154 1.56 14.45 -3.72
N SER A 155 2.36 15.19 -4.51
CA SER A 155 3.15 16.30 -3.99
C SER A 155 2.21 17.38 -3.44
N LYS A 156 2.54 17.99 -2.29
CA LYS A 156 1.84 19.13 -1.66
C LYS A 156 0.61 18.81 -0.80
N VAL A 157 0.44 17.58 -0.33
CA VAL A 157 -0.62 17.26 0.65
C VAL A 157 -0.26 17.84 2.02
N SER A 158 -1.14 18.64 2.60
CA SER A 158 -0.94 19.20 3.93
C SER A 158 -1.07 18.13 5.03
N VAL A 159 -0.51 18.43 6.21
CA VAL A 159 -0.68 17.59 7.41
C VAL A 159 -2.16 17.41 7.76
N GLN A 160 -2.98 18.45 7.63
CA GLN A 160 -4.42 18.38 7.89
C GLN A 160 -5.13 17.41 6.96
N VAL A 161 -4.86 17.48 5.64
CA VAL A 161 -5.44 16.58 4.66
C VAL A 161 -4.98 15.14 4.92
N THR A 162 -3.70 14.95 5.21
CA THR A 162 -3.16 13.62 5.52
C THR A 162 -3.83 12.99 6.74
N LEU A 163 -3.93 13.74 7.84
CA LEU A 163 -4.56 13.26 9.07
C LEU A 163 -6.06 13.03 8.89
N LYS A 164 -6.75 13.85 8.08
CA LYS A 164 -8.15 13.63 7.72
C LYS A 164 -8.32 12.30 6.98
N LYS A 165 -7.54 12.06 5.94
CA LYS A 165 -7.57 10.79 5.17
C LYS A 165 -7.21 9.58 6.03
N LEU A 166 -6.26 9.74 6.94
CA LEU A 166 -5.89 8.68 7.87
C LEU A 166 -7.03 8.33 8.84
N ASN A 167 -7.76 9.33 9.33
CA ASN A 167 -8.92 9.11 10.20
C ASN A 167 -10.10 8.51 9.42
N GLU A 168 -10.38 8.97 8.19
CA GLU A 168 -11.38 8.36 7.30
C GLU A 168 -11.09 6.87 7.08
N LEU A 169 -9.83 6.53 6.82
CA LEU A 169 -9.39 5.14 6.69
C LEU A 169 -9.58 4.36 7.98
N LYS A 170 -9.17 4.92 9.13
CA LYS A 170 -9.31 4.29 10.43
C LYS A 170 -10.77 3.94 10.72
N THR A 171 -11.69 4.90 10.55
CA THR A 171 -13.12 4.67 10.77
C THR A 171 -13.67 3.54 9.91
N LYS A 172 -13.24 3.45 8.64
CA LYS A 172 -13.66 2.35 7.75
C LYS A 172 -13.10 1.00 8.18
N ILE A 173 -11.82 0.95 8.56
CA ILE A 173 -11.17 -0.28 9.03
C ILE A 173 -11.79 -0.77 10.35
N ASP A 174 -12.08 0.15 11.28
CA ASP A 174 -12.74 -0.16 12.56
C ASP A 174 -14.16 -0.71 12.37
N ALA A 175 -14.81 -0.43 11.23
CA ALA A 175 -16.14 -0.90 10.90
C ALA A 175 -16.16 -2.23 10.13
N VAL A 176 -14.99 -2.81 9.81
CA VAL A 176 -14.92 -4.11 9.12
C VAL A 176 -15.43 -5.20 10.05
N PRO A 177 -16.33 -6.10 9.61
CA PRO A 177 -16.87 -7.16 10.46
C PRO A 177 -15.95 -8.40 10.54
N GLY A 178 -16.21 -9.26 11.55
CA GLY A 178 -15.54 -10.56 11.72
C GLY A 178 -14.11 -10.47 12.26
N ASP A 179 -13.39 -11.60 12.29
CA ASP A 179 -12.02 -11.68 12.83
C ASP A 179 -11.02 -10.78 12.08
N VAL A 180 -11.24 -10.56 10.79
CA VAL A 180 -10.48 -9.58 9.98
C VAL A 180 -10.71 -8.16 10.47
N GLY A 181 -11.95 -7.88 10.88
CA GLY A 181 -12.39 -6.69 11.59
C GLY A 181 -11.80 -6.50 12.97
N ILE A 182 -11.14 -7.50 13.55
CA ILE A 182 -10.40 -7.37 14.81
C ILE A 182 -8.93 -7.10 14.52
N ARG A 183 -8.30 -7.95 13.69
CA ARG A 183 -6.85 -7.89 13.42
C ARG A 183 -6.43 -6.63 12.66
N SER A 184 -7.25 -6.15 11.72
CA SER A 184 -6.89 -4.99 10.90
C SER A 184 -6.91 -3.68 11.69
N PRO A 185 -7.93 -3.39 12.53
CA PRO A 185 -7.89 -2.27 13.48
C PRO A 185 -6.74 -2.34 14.49
N GLU A 186 -6.50 -3.50 15.10
CA GLU A 186 -5.38 -3.68 16.04
C GLU A 186 -4.04 -3.38 15.37
N LYS A 187 -3.84 -3.88 14.15
CA LYS A 187 -2.65 -3.57 13.35
C LYS A 187 -2.52 -2.08 13.09
N MET A 188 -3.60 -1.43 12.68
CA MET A 188 -3.62 0.01 12.43
C MET A 188 -3.26 0.79 13.70
N ALA A 189 -3.87 0.46 14.82
CA ALA A 189 -3.59 1.09 16.11
C ALA A 189 -2.11 0.92 16.50
N ALA A 190 -1.57 -0.30 16.40
CA ALA A 190 -0.17 -0.60 16.71
C ALA A 190 0.81 0.16 15.80
N VAL A 191 0.52 0.26 14.50
CA VAL A 191 1.33 1.03 13.54
C VAL A 191 1.33 2.53 13.89
N LEU A 192 0.16 3.10 14.20
CA LEU A 192 0.05 4.52 14.53
C LEU A 192 0.64 4.85 15.90
N GLN A 193 0.52 3.96 16.88
CA GLN A 193 1.09 4.14 18.21
C GLN A 193 2.62 4.13 18.19
N ARG A 194 3.22 3.29 17.33
CA ARG A 194 4.68 3.20 17.17
C ARG A 194 5.27 4.34 16.33
N ASN A 195 4.45 5.16 15.68
CA ASN A 195 4.90 6.29 14.89
C ASN A 195 5.39 7.40 15.85
N PRO A 196 6.70 7.72 15.88
CA PRO A 196 7.24 8.74 16.78
C PRO A 196 6.58 10.09 16.50
N ASP A 197 6.40 10.90 17.54
CA ASP A 197 5.84 12.26 17.50
C ASP A 197 4.51 12.47 16.74
N LEU A 198 3.87 11.42 16.19
CA LEU A 198 2.61 11.54 15.46
C LEU A 198 1.51 12.11 16.36
N LYS A 199 1.54 11.79 17.67
CA LYS A 199 0.66 12.41 18.67
C LYS A 199 0.85 13.92 18.74
N ILE A 200 2.10 14.39 18.73
CA ILE A 200 2.44 15.82 18.74
C ILE A 200 1.93 16.47 17.46
N VAL A 201 2.20 15.88 16.28
CA VAL A 201 1.69 16.36 14.99
C VAL A 201 0.16 16.49 14.99
N LYS A 202 -0.56 15.51 15.56
CA LYS A 202 -2.01 15.58 15.72
C LYS A 202 -2.46 16.75 16.60
N CYS A 203 -1.74 17.06 17.68
CA CYS A 203 -2.01 18.23 18.52
C CYS A 203 -1.73 19.55 17.78
N LEU A 204 -0.62 19.63 17.05
CA LEU A 204 -0.23 20.82 16.29
C LEU A 204 -1.19 21.15 15.15
N LYS A 205 -1.82 20.12 14.56
CA LYS A 205 -2.82 20.28 13.49
C LYS A 205 -3.92 21.29 13.82
N GLU A 206 -4.37 21.31 15.08
CA GLU A 206 -5.45 22.18 15.56
C GLU A 206 -4.99 23.64 15.78
N LYS A 207 -3.70 23.93 15.57
CA LYS A 207 -3.06 25.23 15.78
C LYS A 207 -2.51 25.85 14.49
N PHE A 208 -2.65 25.19 13.33
CA PHE A 208 -2.24 25.79 12.06
C PHE A 208 -3.13 27.00 11.71
N GLY A 209 -2.51 28.06 11.20
CA GLY A 209 -3.16 29.34 10.90
C GLY A 209 -3.40 30.20 12.14
N THR A 210 -2.84 29.84 13.29
CA THR A 210 -2.87 30.68 14.50
C THR A 210 -1.54 31.40 14.64
N GLU A 211 -1.54 32.73 14.46
CA GLU A 211 -0.33 33.57 14.35
C GLU A 211 0.62 33.51 15.56
N TYR A 212 0.17 32.97 16.70
CA TYR A 212 0.88 33.04 17.98
C TYR A 212 1.30 31.68 18.56
N TYR A 213 1.17 30.56 17.83
CA TYR A 213 1.46 29.25 18.38
C TYR A 213 2.83 28.70 17.92
N TRP A 214 3.66 28.32 18.89
CA TRP A 214 5.04 27.88 18.69
C TRP A 214 5.26 26.48 19.28
N TYR A 215 6.06 25.66 18.59
CA TYR A 215 6.55 24.38 19.08
C TYR A 215 8.07 24.42 19.16
N SER A 216 8.61 24.44 20.38
CA SER A 216 10.06 24.51 20.63
C SER A 216 10.73 25.60 19.77
N ASP A 217 10.20 26.82 19.86
CA ASP A 217 10.66 28.01 19.15
C ASP A 217 10.53 27.97 17.61
N ILE A 218 9.78 27.01 17.06
CA ILE A 218 9.38 26.98 15.64
C ILE A 218 7.91 27.40 15.51
N PRO A 219 7.54 28.32 14.59
CA PRO A 219 6.14 28.62 14.30
C PRO A 219 5.43 27.35 13.84
N VAL A 220 4.26 27.05 14.40
CA VAL A 220 3.60 25.78 14.10
C VAL A 220 3.19 25.65 12.63
N ASP A 221 2.98 26.77 11.95
CA ASP A 221 2.72 26.81 10.50
C ASP A 221 3.88 26.29 9.65
N ALA A 222 5.11 26.29 10.17
CA ALA A 222 6.25 25.67 9.50
C ALA A 222 6.08 24.15 9.29
N PHE A 223 5.18 23.50 10.05
CA PHE A 223 4.85 22.09 9.91
C PHE A 223 3.65 21.81 9.00
N GLN A 224 2.86 22.83 8.61
CA GLN A 224 1.58 22.63 7.91
C GLN A 224 1.71 21.85 6.60
N LEU A 225 2.76 22.15 5.84
CA LEU A 225 3.07 21.52 4.55
C LEU A 225 4.20 20.48 4.66
N ALA A 226 4.61 20.12 5.87
CA ALA A 226 5.68 19.16 6.06
C ALA A 226 5.21 17.76 5.59
N PRO A 227 6.01 17.03 4.80
CA PRO A 227 5.56 15.79 4.17
C PRO A 227 5.52 14.64 5.19
N LEU A 228 4.33 14.10 5.44
CA LEU A 228 4.14 12.86 6.23
C LEU A 228 4.34 11.59 5.40
N THR A 229 4.59 11.77 4.10
CA THR A 229 4.77 10.73 3.09
C THR A 229 5.97 11.10 2.22
N PRO A 230 7.19 10.64 2.56
CA PRO A 230 8.40 11.00 1.83
C PRO A 230 8.54 10.13 0.57
N VAL A 231 7.53 10.17 -0.31
CA VAL A 231 7.49 9.42 -1.58
C VAL A 231 8.67 9.77 -2.48
N ASP A 232 9.12 11.02 -2.39
CA ASP A 232 10.22 11.54 -3.21
C ASP A 232 11.55 10.87 -2.87
N CYS A 233 11.78 10.48 -1.61
CA CYS A 233 12.99 9.74 -1.24
C CYS A 233 13.04 8.36 -1.91
N GLU A 234 11.94 7.61 -1.88
CA GLU A 234 11.89 6.27 -2.51
C GLU A 234 11.94 6.35 -4.05
N ARG A 235 11.27 7.35 -4.63
CA ARG A 235 11.32 7.61 -6.08
C ARG A 235 12.72 8.06 -6.51
N PHE A 236 13.41 8.86 -5.70
CA PHE A 236 14.78 9.29 -5.97
C PHE A 236 15.74 8.10 -6.02
N PHE A 237 15.74 7.21 -5.02
CA PHE A 237 16.58 6.02 -5.03
C PHE A 237 16.25 5.08 -6.20
N SER A 238 14.97 4.95 -6.56
CA SER A 238 14.56 4.14 -7.72
C SER A 238 15.04 4.73 -9.05
N ALA A 239 14.91 6.06 -9.22
CA ALA A 239 15.35 6.77 -10.42
C ALA A 239 16.88 6.75 -10.58
N HIS A 240 17.61 6.82 -9.46
CA HIS A 240 19.06 6.86 -9.43
C HIS A 240 19.67 5.49 -9.08
N LYS A 241 18.90 4.40 -9.14
CA LYS A 241 19.36 3.07 -8.74
C LYS A 241 20.59 2.62 -9.53
N TYR A 242 20.59 2.87 -10.83
CA TYR A 242 21.71 2.55 -11.72
C TYR A 242 22.89 3.48 -11.54
N ILE A 243 22.62 4.72 -11.08
CA ILE A 243 23.68 5.60 -10.65
C ILE A 243 24.28 4.97 -9.40
N LEU A 244 23.55 4.69 -8.33
CA LEU A 244 24.10 4.20 -7.05
C LEU A 244 24.53 2.71 -7.00
N ASP A 245 24.54 1.99 -8.13
CA ASP A 245 24.93 0.58 -8.19
C ASP A 245 26.47 0.41 -8.05
N VAL A 246 26.89 -0.66 -7.37
CA VAL A 246 28.31 -1.03 -7.18
C VAL A 246 28.97 -1.41 -8.51
N LYS A 247 28.18 -1.79 -9.53
CA LYS A 247 28.67 -2.19 -10.88
C LYS A 247 29.02 -1.04 -11.83
N ARG A 248 29.15 0.21 -11.35
CA ARG A 248 29.52 1.39 -12.17
C ARG A 248 30.74 1.20 -13.08
N ASN A 249 31.69 0.34 -12.70
CA ASN A 249 32.97 0.21 -13.40
C ASN A 249 32.96 -0.74 -14.62
N ASN A 250 31.83 -1.32 -15.01
CA ASN A 250 31.76 -2.27 -16.13
C ASN A 250 31.36 -1.65 -17.48
N TYR A 251 31.43 -0.32 -17.61
CA TYR A 251 31.08 0.40 -18.84
C TYR A 251 32.21 1.31 -19.35
N LEU A 252 33.46 1.00 -19.01
CA LEU A 252 34.66 1.55 -19.66
C LEU A 252 35.35 0.47 -20.47
#